data_AF-Q06DQ2-F1
#
_entry.id   AF-Q06DQ2-F1
#
_cell.length_a   1.000
_cell.length_b   1.000
_cell.length_c   1.000
_cell.angle_alpha   90.00
_cell.angle_beta   90.00
_cell.angle_gamma   90.00
#
_symmetry.space_group_name_H-M   'P 1'
#
loop_
_entity.id
_entity.type
_entity.pdbx_description
1 polymer ?
#
loop_
_entity_poly.entity_id
_entity_poly.type
_entity_poly.pdbx_seq_one_letter_code
_entity_poly.pdbx_strand_id
1 'polypeptide(L)'
;ITEFCDMRAAYDDLPEDFKKELEGLRAEHYALNSRFILGDTEYSESQRNAMPPVSWPLVRTHAGSGRKFLFIGAHASHIEGRPVAEGRMLLAELLEHATQRKFVYRHSD
;
A
#
# COMPACT_ATOMS: atom_id res chain seq x y z
N ILE A 1 -3.66 -2.22 21.78
CA ILE A 1 -3.27 -3.39 20.97
C ILE A 1 -2.57 -2.92 19.71
N THR A 2 -1.50 -3.61 19.30
CA THR A 2 -0.80 -3.33 18.05
C THR A 2 -0.70 -4.61 17.23
N GLU A 3 -1.05 -4.56 15.95
CA GLU A 3 -0.90 -5.68 15.01
C GLU A 3 0.13 -5.32 13.93
N PHE A 4 0.94 -6.30 13.53
CA PHE A 4 1.99 -6.17 12.54
C PHE A 4 1.77 -7.20 11.44
N CYS A 5 1.79 -6.77 10.18
CA CYS A 5 1.60 -7.64 9.03
C CYS A 5 2.93 -7.86 8.30
N ASP A 6 3.32 -9.11 8.02
CA ASP A 6 4.53 -9.40 7.21
C ASP A 6 4.24 -9.26 5.71
N MET A 7 4.54 -8.07 5.17
CA MET A 7 4.35 -7.77 3.73
C MET A 7 5.20 -8.62 2.79
N ARG A 8 6.27 -9.25 3.29
CA ARG A 8 7.09 -10.17 2.49
C ARG A 8 6.39 -11.52 2.38
N ALA A 9 5.85 -12.03 3.49
CA ALA A 9 5.06 -13.27 3.48
C ALA A 9 3.79 -13.10 2.63
N ALA A 10 3.13 -11.95 2.72
CA ALA A 10 2.00 -11.61 1.87
C ALA A 10 2.38 -11.61 0.38
N TYR A 11 3.54 -11.04 0.01
CA TYR A 11 4.02 -11.08 -1.38
C TYR A 11 4.30 -12.50 -1.85
N ASP A 12 5.03 -13.30 -1.05
CA ASP A 12 5.45 -14.66 -1.44
C ASP A 12 4.27 -15.60 -1.69
N ASP A 13 3.15 -15.40 -0.98
CA ASP A 13 1.93 -16.20 -1.10
C ASP A 13 1.04 -15.84 -2.31
N LEU A 14 1.33 -14.75 -3.02
CA LEU A 14 0.57 -14.38 -4.23
C LEU A 14 0.82 -15.41 -5.37
N PRO A 15 -0.18 -15.68 -6.22
CA PRO A 15 0.02 -16.43 -7.45
C PRO A 15 1.08 -15.78 -8.34
N GLU A 16 1.90 -16.59 -9.03
CA GLU A 16 3.00 -16.08 -9.86
C GLU A 16 2.55 -15.14 -10.98
N ASP A 17 1.42 -15.42 -11.62
CA ASP A 17 0.91 -14.54 -12.68
C ASP A 17 0.44 -13.20 -12.11
N PHE A 18 -0.07 -13.19 -10.88
CA PHE A 18 -0.41 -11.95 -10.21
C PHE A 18 0.83 -11.18 -9.79
N LYS A 19 1.87 -11.85 -9.27
CA LYS A 19 3.18 -11.21 -8.99
C LYS A 19 3.74 -10.49 -10.21
N LYS A 20 3.64 -11.11 -11.41
CA LYS A 20 4.06 -10.50 -12.69
C LYS A 20 3.23 -9.28 -13.05
N GLU A 21 1.91 -9.31 -12.83
CA GLU A 21 1.05 -8.14 -13.05
C GLU A 21 1.47 -6.94 -12.18
N LEU A 22 1.91 -7.20 -10.95
CA LEU A 22 2.36 -6.14 -10.03
C LEU A 22 3.74 -5.57 -10.40
N GLU A 23 4.53 -6.24 -11.25
CA GLU A 23 5.87 -5.78 -11.58
C GLU A 23 5.83 -4.45 -12.36
N GLY A 24 6.65 -3.50 -11.94
CA GLY A 24 6.70 -2.18 -12.54
C GLY A 24 5.55 -1.25 -12.17
N LEU A 25 4.48 -1.74 -11.53
CA LEU A 25 3.40 -0.88 -11.04
C LEU A 25 3.90 0.06 -9.95
N ARG A 26 3.35 1.27 -9.96
CA ARG A 26 3.65 2.34 -9.02
C ARG A 26 2.34 2.90 -8.47
N ALA A 27 2.34 3.24 -7.19
CA ALA A 27 1.23 3.89 -6.53
C ALA A 27 1.64 5.31 -6.15
N GLU A 28 0.69 6.24 -6.25
CA GLU A 28 0.85 7.55 -5.64
C GLU A 28 0.50 7.45 -4.14
N HIS A 29 1.48 7.74 -3.29
CA HIS A 29 1.29 7.80 -1.84
C HIS A 29 1.16 9.26 -1.41
N TYR A 30 0.09 9.56 -0.67
CA TYR A 30 -0.12 10.88 -0.10
C TYR A 30 -0.45 10.77 1.39
N ALA A 31 0.26 11.54 2.22
CA ALA A 31 0.06 11.54 3.67
C ALA A 31 -1.42 11.81 4.03
N LEU A 32 -2.06 12.73 3.31
CA LEU A 32 -3.46 13.11 3.53
C LEU A 32 -4.48 12.11 2.96
N ASN A 33 -4.09 11.15 2.12
CA ASN A 33 -5.04 10.15 1.60
C ASN A 33 -5.76 9.40 2.72
N SER A 34 -5.02 9.01 3.76
CA SER A 34 -5.58 8.36 4.96
C SER A 34 -6.59 9.24 5.71
N ARG A 35 -6.43 10.57 5.65
CA ARG A 35 -7.34 11.54 6.28
C ARG A 35 -8.61 11.71 5.43
N PHE A 36 -8.43 11.82 4.12
CA PHE A 36 -9.54 11.96 3.16
C PHE A 36 -10.47 10.75 3.18
N ILE A 37 -9.93 9.52 3.33
CA ILE A 37 -10.74 8.30 3.47
C ILE A 37 -11.62 8.36 4.73
N LEU A 38 -11.18 9.05 5.78
CA LEU A 38 -11.94 9.24 7.03
C LEU A 38 -12.87 10.47 6.99
N GLY A 39 -12.97 11.16 5.84
CA GLY A 39 -13.80 12.36 5.68
C GLY A 39 -13.16 13.67 6.16
N ASP A 40 -11.92 13.62 6.67
CA ASP A 40 -11.16 14.81 7.03
C ASP A 40 -10.51 15.41 5.78
N THR A 41 -11.23 16.27 5.07
CA THR A 41 -10.83 16.84 3.77
C THR A 41 -10.51 18.33 3.80
N GLU A 42 -10.64 18.98 4.96
CA GLU A 42 -10.51 20.44 5.12
C GLU A 42 -9.06 20.88 5.29
N TYR A 43 -8.26 20.69 4.23
CA TYR A 43 -6.88 21.14 4.18
C TYR A 43 -6.72 22.29 3.18
N SER A 44 -6.06 23.37 3.61
CA SER A 44 -5.70 24.48 2.75
C SER A 44 -4.72 24.04 1.67
N GLU A 45 -4.59 24.84 0.61
CA GLU A 45 -3.60 24.59 -0.44
C GLU A 45 -2.17 24.56 0.11
N SER A 46 -1.82 25.48 1.02
CA SER A 46 -0.50 25.50 1.67
C SER A 46 -0.21 24.24 2.49
N GLN A 47 -1.21 23.71 3.22
CA GLN A 47 -1.08 22.46 3.95
C GLN A 47 -0.94 21.25 3.02
N ARG A 48 -1.70 21.22 1.91
CA ARG A 48 -1.61 20.16 0.91
C ARG A 48 -0.22 20.13 0.24
N ASN A 49 0.32 21.30 -0.07
CA ASN A 49 1.60 21.47 -0.74
C ASN A 49 2.81 21.25 0.18
N ALA A 50 2.63 21.28 1.51
CA ALA A 50 3.69 20.98 2.47
C ALA A 50 4.08 19.48 2.49
N MET A 51 3.22 18.58 2.03
CA MET A 51 3.45 17.13 2.03
C MET A 51 3.02 16.50 0.69
N PRO A 52 3.57 16.94 -0.45
CA PRO A 52 3.05 16.56 -1.76
C PRO A 52 3.03 15.03 -1.96
N PRO A 53 2.10 14.51 -2.78
CA PRO A 53 2.08 13.09 -3.12
C PRO A 53 3.40 12.63 -3.74
N VAL A 54 3.76 11.37 -3.50
CA VAL A 54 5.00 10.76 -3.96
C VAL A 54 4.75 9.40 -4.59
N SER A 55 5.41 9.16 -5.71
CA SER A 55 5.33 7.90 -6.46
C SER A 55 6.22 6.83 -5.85
N TRP A 56 5.66 5.67 -5.52
CA TRP A 56 6.42 4.51 -5.00
C TRP A 56 6.12 3.22 -5.76
N PRO A 57 7.10 2.32 -5.95
CA PRO A 57 6.85 0.99 -6.50
C PRO A 57 5.91 0.20 -5.60
N LEU A 58 4.97 -0.52 -6.21
CA LEU A 58 4.03 -1.39 -5.49
C LEU A 58 4.73 -2.61 -4.87
N VAL A 59 5.79 -3.09 -5.54
CA VAL A 59 6.66 -4.16 -5.07
C VAL A 59 8.06 -3.59 -4.86
N ARG A 60 8.61 -3.77 -3.66
CA ARG A 60 9.96 -3.31 -3.31
C ARG A 60 10.83 -4.48 -2.88
N THR A 61 12.14 -4.30 -3.01
CA THR A 61 13.14 -5.25 -2.51
C THR A 61 13.74 -4.72 -1.22
N HIS A 62 13.69 -5.51 -0.16
CA HIS A 62 14.30 -5.17 1.12
C HIS A 62 15.83 -5.27 0.99
N ALA A 63 16.54 -4.17 1.23
CA ALA A 63 17.99 -4.08 0.99
C ALA A 63 18.82 -5.09 1.78
N GLY A 64 18.43 -5.40 3.03
CA GLY A 64 19.20 -6.31 3.88
C GLY A 64 18.99 -7.79 3.56
N SER A 65 17.79 -8.19 3.16
CA SER A 65 17.44 -9.61 2.99
C SER A 65 17.19 -10.04 1.55
N GLY A 66 17.17 -9.10 0.60
CA GLY A 66 16.87 -9.35 -0.81
C GLY A 66 15.42 -9.78 -1.10
N ARG A 67 14.56 -9.89 -0.08
CA ARG A 67 13.16 -10.32 -0.24
C ARG A 67 12.31 -9.21 -0.83
N LYS A 68 11.44 -9.58 -1.75
CA LYS A 68 10.38 -8.69 -2.26
C LYS A 68 9.28 -8.53 -1.21
N PHE A 69 8.60 -7.38 -1.20
CA PHE A 69 7.46 -7.09 -0.33
C PHE A 69 6.49 -6.12 -0.99
N LEU A 70 5.22 -6.21 -0.60
CA LEU A 70 4.18 -5.26 -0.99
C LEU A 70 4.36 -3.94 -0.23
N PHE A 71 4.45 -2.82 -0.96
CA PHE A 71 4.55 -1.48 -0.37
C PHE A 71 3.23 -0.73 -0.52
N ILE A 72 2.25 -1.19 0.25
CA ILE A 72 0.85 -0.74 0.24
C ILE A 72 0.43 -0.23 1.63
N GLY A 73 -0.67 0.51 1.70
CA GLY A 73 -1.18 1.05 2.97
C GLY A 73 -2.19 2.15 2.76
N ALA A 74 -2.71 2.71 3.86
CA ALA A 74 -3.71 3.78 3.85
C ALA A 74 -3.27 5.07 3.13
N HIS A 75 -1.98 5.25 2.88
CA HIS A 75 -1.45 6.40 2.14
C HIS A 75 -1.43 6.18 0.63
N ALA A 76 -1.47 4.95 0.14
CA ALA A 76 -1.56 4.65 -1.28
C ALA A 76 -2.96 5.02 -1.79
N SER A 77 -3.02 5.96 -2.74
CA SER A 77 -4.28 6.58 -3.19
C SER A 77 -4.86 5.90 -4.43
N HIS A 78 -4.00 5.55 -5.39
CA HIS A 78 -4.32 4.88 -6.65
C HIS A 78 -3.03 4.39 -7.33
N ILE A 79 -3.18 3.52 -8.34
CA ILE A 79 -2.09 3.03 -9.18
C ILE A 79 -1.91 3.97 -10.38
N GLU A 80 -0.68 4.41 -10.60
CA GLU A 80 -0.31 5.27 -11.73
C GLU A 80 -0.52 4.54 -13.06
N GLY A 81 -1.04 5.25 -14.06
CA GLY A 81 -1.28 4.69 -15.40
C GLY A 81 -2.50 3.75 -15.51
N ARG A 82 -3.25 3.54 -14.43
CA ARG A 82 -4.54 2.82 -14.44
C ARG A 82 -5.71 3.78 -14.21
N PRO A 83 -6.93 3.44 -14.67
CA PRO A 83 -8.14 4.11 -14.22
C PRO A 83 -8.22 4.13 -12.68
N VAL A 84 -8.58 5.27 -12.10
CA VAL A 84 -8.54 5.49 -10.64
C VAL A 84 -9.32 4.42 -9.87
N ALA A 85 -10.51 4.04 -10.37
CA ALA A 85 -11.34 3.01 -9.76
C ALA A 85 -10.63 1.64 -9.75
N GLU A 86 -10.07 1.22 -10.88
CA GLU A 86 -9.35 -0.04 -11.02
C GLU A 86 -8.10 -0.09 -10.13
N GLY A 87 -7.32 1.01 -10.11
CA GLY A 87 -6.14 1.09 -9.25
C GLY A 87 -6.50 1.01 -7.75
N ARG A 88 -7.60 1.64 -7.34
CA ARG A 88 -8.09 1.54 -5.96
C ARG A 88 -8.60 0.16 -5.61
N MET A 89 -9.30 -0.51 -6.52
CA MET A 89 -9.74 -1.89 -6.33
C MET A 89 -8.56 -2.83 -6.13
N LEU A 90 -7.52 -2.71 -6.95
CA LEU A 90 -6.29 -3.50 -6.79
C LEU A 90 -5.61 -3.25 -5.43
N LEU A 91 -5.51 -1.99 -4.99
CA LEU A 91 -4.95 -1.66 -3.68
C LEU A 91 -5.78 -2.25 -2.53
N ALA A 92 -7.11 -2.23 -2.65
CA ALA A 92 -8.02 -2.81 -1.66
C ALA A 92 -7.87 -4.34 -1.58
N GLU A 93 -7.81 -5.03 -2.72
CA GLU A 93 -7.59 -6.48 -2.80
C GLU A 93 -6.25 -6.88 -2.17
N LEU A 94 -5.16 -6.15 -2.48
CA LEU A 94 -3.85 -6.41 -1.90
C LEU A 94 -3.82 -6.15 -0.39
N LEU A 95 -4.54 -5.13 0.10
CA LEU A 95 -4.66 -4.86 1.52
C LEU A 95 -5.45 -5.95 2.25
N GLU A 96 -6.56 -6.41 1.68
CA GLU A 96 -7.34 -7.52 2.22
C GLU A 96 -6.49 -8.79 2.30
N HIS A 97 -5.77 -9.12 1.24
CA HIS A 97 -4.83 -10.25 1.21
C HIS A 97 -3.73 -10.11 2.28
N ALA A 98 -3.03 -8.98 2.29
CA ALA A 98 -1.86 -8.79 3.14
C ALA A 98 -2.18 -8.69 4.64
N THR A 99 -3.46 -8.47 4.99
CA THR A 99 -3.95 -8.42 6.38
C THR A 99 -4.67 -9.68 6.83
N GLN A 100 -4.68 -10.75 6.03
CA GLN A 100 -5.14 -12.08 6.46
C GLN A 100 -4.38 -12.55 7.70
N ARG A 101 -5.07 -13.25 8.62
CA ARG A 101 -4.52 -13.66 9.93
C ARG A 101 -3.21 -14.44 9.86
N LYS A 102 -2.96 -15.20 8.78
CA LYS A 102 -1.72 -15.95 8.56
C LYS A 102 -0.47 -15.06 8.40
N PHE A 103 -0.64 -13.77 8.11
CA PHE A 103 0.45 -12.78 7.99
C PHE A 103 0.55 -11.84 9.19
N VAL A 104 -0.37 -11.94 10.16
CA VAL A 104 -0.53 -10.96 11.24
C VAL A 104 0.04 -11.49 12.55
N TYR A 105 1.00 -10.75 13.10
CA TYR A 105 1.39 -10.85 14.50
C TYR A 105 0.60 -9.84 15.34
N ARG A 106 -0.04 -10.33 16.41
CA ARG A 106 -0.80 -9.51 17.35
C ARG A 106 -0.02 -9.35 18.65
N HIS A 107 0.42 -8.12 18.94
CA HIS A 107 1.10 -7.80 20.18
C HIS A 107 0.09 -7.36 21.24
N SER A 108 0.06 -8.10 22.34
CA SER A 108 -0.78 -7.84 23.51
C SER A 108 0.14 -7.77 24.71
N ASP A 109 0.25 -6.60 25.31
CA ASP A 109 0.85 -6.40 26.64
C ASP A 109 -0.11 -6.86 27.73
#